data_AF-A0A3R7AU38-F1
#
_entry.id   AF-A0A3R7AU38-F1
#
_cell.length_a   1.000
_cell.length_b   1.000
_cell.length_c   1.000
_cell.angle_alpha   90.00
_cell.angle_beta   90.00
_cell.angle_gamma   90.00
#
_symmetry.space_group_name_H-M   'P 1'
#
loop_
_entity.id
_entity.type
_entity.pdbx_description
1 polymer ?
#
loop_
_entity_poly.entity_id
_entity_poly.type
_entity_poly.pdbx_seq_one_letter_code
_entity_poly.pdbx_strand_id
1 'polypeptide(L)'
;MAAPFTTRHNGLRARIGGCRTSPTQQPRTKRFVDRREFKNEREEWEKFVEGIPRDSKVAIEACSYWYPVCDFLEERGIEMVLSHPSKTRIIAEAKIKTDKVDSKNLAKLLRADFLPQSYIPSKEIRDCEAF
;
A
#
# COMPACT_ATOMS: atom_id res chain seq x y z
N MET A 1 16.23 -0.54 -20.69
CA MET A 1 15.36 0.49 -21.32
C MET A 1 13.95 0.24 -20.84
N ALA A 2 13.42 1.09 -19.95
CA ALA A 2 12.07 0.94 -19.43
C ALA A 2 11.05 1.34 -20.50
N ALA A 3 10.06 0.47 -20.75
CA ALA A 3 9.00 0.75 -21.71
C ALA A 3 8.06 1.84 -21.16
N PRO A 4 7.56 2.75 -22.01
CA PRO A 4 6.69 3.84 -21.58
C PRO A 4 5.29 3.32 -21.20
N PHE A 5 4.74 3.87 -20.12
CA PHE A 5 3.37 3.70 -19.64
C PHE A 5 2.39 4.25 -20.70
N THR A 6 2.06 3.47 -21.72
CA THR A 6 1.12 3.89 -22.78
C THR A 6 -0.27 3.32 -22.50
N THR A 7 -1.15 4.20 -22.05
CA THR A 7 -2.59 3.97 -21.94
C THR A 7 -3.19 3.81 -23.33
N ARG A 8 -3.81 2.65 -23.63
CA ARG A 8 -4.81 2.58 -24.72
C ARG A 8 -6.21 2.70 -24.12
N HIS A 9 -6.89 3.79 -24.47
CA HIS A 9 -8.29 4.05 -24.16
C HIS A 9 -9.22 3.18 -25.01
N ASN A 10 -10.25 2.61 -24.37
CA ASN A 10 -11.54 2.40 -24.99
C ASN A 10 -12.66 2.59 -23.95
N GLY A 11 -13.37 3.72 -24.06
CA GLY A 11 -14.80 3.83 -23.76
C GLY A 11 -15.34 3.37 -22.40
N LEU A 12 -14.78 3.81 -21.27
CA LEU A 12 -15.52 3.85 -20.00
C LEU A 12 -15.12 5.09 -19.20
N ARG A 13 -16.08 6.02 -19.03
CA ARG A 13 -16.00 7.12 -18.07
C ARG A 13 -16.07 6.53 -16.66
N ALA A 14 -14.98 5.96 -16.16
CA ALA A 14 -14.83 5.72 -14.73
C ALA A 14 -14.39 7.04 -14.11
N ARG A 15 -15.30 7.73 -13.43
CA ARG A 15 -14.91 8.77 -12.46
C ARG A 15 -14.11 8.05 -11.37
N ILE A 16 -12.79 8.01 -11.50
CA ILE A 16 -11.92 7.59 -10.39
C ILE A 16 -12.00 8.73 -9.38
N GLY A 17 -13.00 8.64 -8.50
CA GLY A 17 -13.06 9.47 -7.30
C GLY A 17 -11.74 9.30 -6.57
N GLY A 18 -11.09 10.43 -6.26
CA GLY A 18 -9.72 10.50 -5.76
C GLY A 18 -9.46 9.50 -4.64
N CYS A 19 -8.77 8.41 -4.98
CA CYS A 19 -8.26 7.46 -4.02
C CYS A 19 -7.00 8.10 -3.42
N ARG A 20 -7.14 8.73 -2.25
CA ARG A 20 -6.02 9.18 -1.43
C ARG A 20 -5.40 7.95 -0.78
N THR A 21 -4.43 7.35 -1.44
CA THR A 21 -3.63 6.29 -0.83
C THR A 21 -2.79 6.90 0.29
N SER A 22 -3.01 6.45 1.52
CA SER A 22 -2.26 6.89 2.71
C SER A 22 -1.37 5.75 3.21
N PRO A 23 -0.25 5.43 2.54
CA PRO A 23 0.68 4.42 3.03
C PRO A 23 1.29 4.85 4.36
N THR A 24 1.54 3.89 5.25
CA THR A 24 2.09 4.16 6.59
C THR A 24 3.37 3.37 6.81
N GLN A 25 4.37 4.03 7.39
CA GLN A 25 5.71 3.51 7.64
C GLN A 25 5.95 3.33 9.14
N GLN A 26 6.71 2.31 9.57
CA GLN A 26 7.19 2.22 10.96
C GLN A 26 8.55 1.47 11.11
N PRO A 27 9.53 2.07 11.82
CA PRO A 27 10.74 1.36 12.29
C PRO A 27 10.54 0.63 13.64
N ARG A 28 11.47 -0.28 13.99
CA ARG A 28 11.44 -1.16 15.19
C ARG A 28 11.40 -0.46 16.56
N THR A 29 11.69 0.84 16.66
CA THR A 29 11.73 1.58 17.94
C THR A 29 10.43 2.37 18.16
N LYS A 30 9.98 2.46 19.42
CA LYS A 30 8.55 2.60 19.79
C LYS A 30 7.80 3.87 19.34
N ARG A 31 8.39 4.79 18.57
CA ARG A 31 7.81 6.13 18.34
C ARG A 31 8.15 6.75 16.99
N PHE A 32 7.69 6.18 15.87
CA PHE A 32 7.43 7.00 14.66
C PHE A 32 6.24 6.44 13.87
N VAL A 33 5.25 7.31 13.64
CA VAL A 33 4.18 7.12 12.64
C VAL A 33 4.18 8.40 11.84
N ASP A 34 5.03 8.45 10.81
CA ASP A 34 4.88 9.48 9.80
C ASP A 34 3.63 9.14 8.99
N ARG A 35 2.70 10.09 8.95
CA ARG A 35 1.43 9.96 8.24
C ARG A 35 1.34 11.13 7.29
N ARG A 36 1.25 10.79 6.01
CA ARG A 36 1.07 11.76 4.95
C ARG A 36 -0.12 11.33 4.10
N GLU A 37 -0.95 12.30 3.79
CA GLU A 37 -1.95 12.15 2.74
C GLU A 37 -1.33 12.75 1.49
N PHE A 38 -1.25 11.97 0.42
CA PHE A 38 -0.73 12.44 -0.86
C PHE A 38 -1.54 11.85 -2.01
N LYS A 39 -1.36 12.42 -3.19
CA LYS A 39 -2.03 11.93 -4.40
C LYS A 39 -1.39 10.63 -4.85
N ASN A 40 -2.15 9.75 -5.49
CA ASN A 40 -1.62 8.52 -6.08
C ASN A 40 -0.83 8.81 -7.38
N GLU A 41 0.23 9.60 -7.26
CA GLU A 41 1.15 10.05 -8.31
C GLU A 41 2.56 9.52 -7.97
N ARG A 42 3.37 9.19 -8.98
CA ARG A 42 4.67 8.52 -8.80
C ARG A 42 5.62 9.36 -7.97
N GLU A 43 5.66 10.65 -8.23
CA GLU A 43 6.54 11.62 -7.59
C GLU A 43 6.25 11.71 -6.08
N GLU A 44 4.99 11.59 -5.68
CA GLU A 44 4.59 11.62 -4.28
C GLU A 44 4.94 10.32 -3.56
N TRP A 45 4.82 9.18 -4.24
CA TRP A 45 5.30 7.89 -3.74
C TRP A 45 6.82 7.87 -3.58
N GLU A 46 7.58 8.48 -4.49
CA GLU A 46 9.03 8.58 -4.40
C GLU A 46 9.44 9.42 -3.18
N LYS A 47 8.88 10.61 -3.01
CA LYS A 47 9.12 11.45 -1.82
C LYS A 47 8.73 10.75 -0.52
N PHE A 48 7.65 9.98 -0.53
CA PHE A 48 7.23 9.20 0.62
C PHE A 48 8.27 8.12 0.93
N VAL A 49 8.73 7.39 -0.09
CA VAL A 49 9.67 6.28 0.09
C VAL A 49 11.07 6.76 0.52
N GLU A 50 11.53 7.88 0.01
CA GLU A 50 12.80 8.50 0.45
C GLU A 50 12.81 8.81 1.96
N GLY A 51 11.63 9.05 2.55
CA GLY A 51 11.47 9.27 3.98
C GLY A 51 11.49 8.00 4.84
N ILE A 52 11.47 6.79 4.25
CA ILE A 52 11.38 5.52 4.99
C ILE A 52 12.76 5.02 5.41
N PRO A 53 12.96 4.66 6.69
CA PRO A 53 14.08 3.80 7.07
C PRO A 53 14.04 2.47 6.32
N ARG A 54 15.17 2.04 5.77
CA ARG A 54 15.27 0.81 4.95
C ARG A 54 14.84 -0.49 5.63
N ASP A 55 14.77 -0.52 6.96
CA ASP A 55 14.33 -1.67 7.75
C ASP A 55 12.82 -1.66 8.09
N SER A 56 12.06 -0.73 7.51
CA SER A 56 10.63 -0.58 7.75
C SER A 56 9.81 -1.50 6.86
N LYS A 57 8.62 -1.85 7.35
CA LYS A 57 7.57 -2.54 6.60
C LYS A 57 6.44 -1.58 6.26
N VAL A 58 5.81 -1.76 5.11
CA VAL A 58 4.65 -0.97 4.66
C VAL A 58 3.41 -1.86 4.59
N ALA A 59 2.37 -1.53 5.34
CA ALA A 59 1.07 -2.22 5.24
C ALA A 59 0.17 -1.53 4.23
N ILE A 60 -0.44 -2.32 3.33
CA ILE A 60 -1.46 -1.86 2.38
C ILE A 60 -2.67 -2.77 2.48
N GLU A 61 -3.88 -2.23 2.46
CA GLU A 61 -5.11 -3.03 2.37
C GLU A 61 -5.26 -3.62 0.97
N ALA A 62 -5.62 -4.91 0.86
CA ALA A 62 -5.86 -5.52 -0.44
C ALA A 62 -6.98 -4.77 -1.17
N CYS A 63 -6.58 -4.13 -2.27
CA CYS A 63 -7.43 -3.34 -3.15
C CYS A 63 -7.03 -3.59 -4.60
N SER A 64 -7.86 -3.23 -5.59
CA SER A 64 -7.58 -3.53 -6.99
C SER A 64 -6.26 -2.95 -7.55
N TYR A 65 -5.64 -1.99 -6.85
CA TYR A 65 -4.41 -1.32 -7.29
C TYR A 65 -3.17 -1.72 -6.45
N TRP A 66 -3.20 -2.84 -5.73
CA TRP A 66 -2.08 -3.25 -4.88
C TRP A 66 -0.83 -3.65 -5.69
N TYR A 67 -1.02 -4.21 -6.88
CA TYR A 67 0.05 -4.81 -7.68
C TYR A 67 1.15 -3.81 -8.10
N PRO A 68 0.84 -2.66 -8.75
CA PRO A 68 1.88 -1.70 -9.14
C PRO A 68 2.62 -1.10 -7.96
N VAL A 69 1.96 -0.99 -6.80
CA VAL A 69 2.57 -0.49 -5.57
C VAL A 69 3.54 -1.51 -4.99
N CYS A 70 3.22 -2.80 -5.08
CA CYS A 70 4.11 -3.89 -4.66
C CYS A 70 5.42 -3.84 -5.43
N ASP A 71 5.36 -3.77 -6.77
CA ASP A 71 6.57 -3.68 -7.61
C ASP A 71 7.39 -2.44 -7.28
N PHE A 72 6.73 -1.29 -7.14
CA PHE A 72 7.39 -0.04 -6.82
C PHE A 72 8.17 -0.08 -5.50
N LEU A 73 7.61 -0.72 -4.47
CA LEU A 73 8.24 -0.89 -3.15
C LEU A 73 9.34 -1.97 -3.17
N GLU A 74 9.10 -3.10 -3.84
CA GLU A 74 10.08 -4.18 -3.99
C GLU A 74 11.33 -3.71 -4.73
N GLU A 75 11.20 -2.94 -5.80
CA GLU A 75 12.33 -2.33 -6.55
C GLU A 75 13.22 -1.44 -5.66
N ARG A 76 12.67 -0.94 -4.56
CA ARG A 76 13.36 -0.07 -3.59
C ARG A 76 13.82 -0.83 -2.34
N GLY A 77 13.63 -2.15 -2.31
CA GLY A 77 14.01 -3.02 -1.20
C GLY A 77 13.15 -2.86 0.04
N ILE A 78 11.90 -2.40 -0.11
CA ILE A 78 10.96 -2.19 1.00
C ILE A 78 9.98 -3.34 1.05
N GLU A 79 9.85 -3.96 2.23
CA GLU A 79 8.91 -5.05 2.45
C GLU A 79 7.47 -4.50 2.53
N MET A 80 6.64 -4.94 1.60
CA MET A 80 5.20 -4.68 1.61
C MET A 80 4.45 -5.86 2.25
N VAL A 81 3.52 -5.55 3.14
CA VAL A 81 2.57 -6.50 3.72
C VAL A 81 1.17 -6.15 3.25
N LEU A 82 0.55 -7.05 2.49
CA LEU A 82 -0.82 -6.89 2.04
C LEU A 82 -1.76 -7.39 3.14
N SER A 83 -2.70 -6.57 3.58
CA SER A 83 -3.68 -6.95 4.60
C SER A 83 -4.98 -7.46 3.99
N HIS A 84 -5.60 -8.43 4.66
CA HIS A 84 -6.85 -9.03 4.23
C HIS A 84 -8.04 -8.16 4.68
N PRO A 85 -8.77 -7.49 3.77
CA PRO A 85 -9.74 -6.45 4.11
C PRO A 85 -10.84 -6.95 5.07
N SER A 86 -11.45 -8.10 4.78
CA SER A 86 -12.51 -8.67 5.63
C SER A 86 -12.02 -9.04 7.04
N LYS A 87 -10.82 -9.63 7.16
CA LYS A 87 -10.26 -10.03 8.46
C LYS A 87 -9.75 -8.82 9.24
N THR A 88 -9.13 -7.85 8.57
CA THR A 88 -8.72 -6.57 9.17
C THR A 88 -9.92 -5.83 9.73
N ARG A 89 -11.04 -5.81 9.00
CA ARG A 89 -12.29 -5.19 9.46
C ARG A 89 -12.80 -5.82 10.77
N ILE A 90 -12.78 -7.15 10.90
CA ILE A 90 -13.19 -7.82 12.14
C ILE A 90 -12.41 -7.32 13.37
N ILE A 91 -11.12 -7.01 13.21
CA ILE A 91 -10.23 -6.67 14.33
C ILE A 91 -10.16 -5.15 14.57
N ALA A 92 -10.28 -4.35 13.52
CA ALA A 92 -9.95 -2.92 13.55
C ALA A 92 -11.00 -2.01 12.91
N GLU A 93 -12.22 -2.50 12.69
CA GLU A 93 -13.34 -1.66 12.25
C GLU A 93 -13.60 -0.55 13.27
N ALA A 94 -13.38 0.68 12.83
CA ALA A 94 -13.75 1.86 13.58
C ALA A 94 -15.19 2.26 13.27
N LYS A 95 -15.90 2.80 14.27
CA LYS A 95 -17.24 3.40 14.06
C LYS A 95 -17.25 4.48 12.98
N ILE A 96 -16.13 5.19 12.81
CA ILE A 96 -15.92 6.21 11.79
C ILE A 96 -14.79 5.74 10.89
N LYS A 97 -15.14 5.30 9.67
CA LYS A 97 -14.16 4.89 8.66
C LYS A 97 -13.61 6.11 7.94
N THR A 98 -12.30 6.33 8.05
CA THR A 98 -11.57 7.37 7.31
C THR A 98 -10.20 6.81 6.98
N ASP A 99 -9.64 7.16 5.82
CA ASP A 99 -8.29 6.75 5.41
C ASP A 99 -7.26 7.03 6.51
N LYS A 100 -7.47 8.13 7.24
CA LYS A 100 -6.70 8.57 8.41
C LYS A 100 -6.75 7.60 9.60
N VAL A 101 -7.90 7.00 9.88
CA VAL A 101 -8.08 6.04 10.99
C VAL A 101 -7.65 4.64 10.55
N ASP A 102 -8.01 4.24 9.33
CA ASP A 102 -7.67 2.94 8.76
C ASP A 102 -6.15 2.75 8.63
N SER A 103 -5.44 3.73 8.05
CA SER A 103 -3.97 3.74 7.98
C SER A 103 -3.29 3.62 9.35
N LYS A 104 -3.86 4.27 10.38
CA LYS A 104 -3.38 4.15 11.77
C LYS A 104 -3.52 2.73 12.29
N ASN A 105 -4.67 2.12 12.04
CA ASN A 105 -5.00 0.82 12.57
C ASN A 105 -4.18 -0.27 11.88
N LEU A 106 -4.03 -0.20 10.55
CA LEU A 106 -3.14 -1.08 9.80
C LEU A 106 -1.71 -1.03 10.35
N ALA A 107 -1.18 0.17 10.57
CA ALA A 107 0.18 0.31 11.05
C ALA A 107 0.36 -0.18 12.51
N LYS A 108 -0.67 -0.02 13.36
CA LYS A 108 -0.67 -0.61 14.71
C LYS A 108 -0.72 -2.13 14.67
N LEU A 109 -1.56 -2.71 13.82
CA LEU A 109 -1.69 -4.16 13.67
C LEU A 109 -0.41 -4.77 13.11
N LEU A 110 0.20 -4.14 12.11
CA LEU A 110 1.47 -4.57 11.54
C LEU A 110 2.56 -4.59 12.60
N ARG A 111 2.68 -3.53 13.39
CA ARG A 111 3.68 -3.43 14.46
C ARG A 111 3.48 -4.44 15.59
N ALA A 112 2.25 -4.85 15.84
CA ALA A 112 1.93 -5.81 16.89
C ALA A 112 1.89 -7.25 16.37
N ASP A 113 2.31 -7.50 15.13
CA ASP A 113 2.25 -8.81 14.46
C ASP A 113 0.83 -9.45 14.45
N PHE A 114 -0.22 -8.62 14.54
CA PHE A 114 -1.63 -9.04 14.51
C PHE A 114 -2.32 -8.72 13.18
N LEU A 115 -1.60 -8.18 12.19
CA LEU A 115 -2.18 -7.84 10.90
C LEU A 115 -2.55 -9.11 10.13
N PRO A 116 -3.84 -9.34 9.81
CA PRO A 116 -4.22 -10.45 8.95
C PRO A 116 -3.69 -10.21 7.54
N GLN A 117 -2.81 -11.09 7.07
CA GLN A 117 -2.14 -10.91 5.78
C GLN A 117 -2.89 -11.63 4.65
N SER A 118 -2.88 -11.02 3.47
CA SER A 118 -3.22 -11.64 2.20
C SER A 118 -1.94 -12.12 1.52
N TYR A 119 -2.06 -13.17 0.70
CA TYR A 119 -0.95 -13.68 -0.08
C TYR A 119 -0.54 -12.67 -1.16
N ILE A 120 0.77 -12.39 -1.25
CA ILE A 120 1.41 -11.69 -2.36
C ILE A 120 2.16 -12.77 -3.17
N PRO A 121 1.75 -13.07 -4.42
CA PRO A 121 2.50 -13.99 -5.26
C PRO A 121 3.91 -13.48 -5.57
N SER A 122 4.87 -14.39 -5.78
CA SER A 122 6.23 -14.02 -6.18
C SER A 122 6.22 -13.23 -7.48
N LYS A 123 7.28 -12.45 -7.72
CA LYS A 123 7.41 -11.68 -8.95
C LYS A 123 7.30 -12.55 -10.20
N GLU A 124 7.86 -13.76 -10.21
CA GLU A 124 7.74 -14.65 -11.38
C GLU A 124 6.28 -15.04 -11.65
N ILE A 125 5.50 -15.36 -10.60
CA ILE A 125 4.08 -15.71 -10.75
C ILE A 125 3.28 -14.48 -11.23
N ARG A 126 3.60 -13.32 -10.69
CA ARG A 126 2.98 -12.03 -11.03
C ARG A 126 3.23 -11.62 -12.49
N ASP A 127 4.43 -11.87 -13.00
CA ASP A 127 4.78 -11.58 -14.40
C ASP A 127 4.22 -12.62 -15.39
N CYS A 128 3.97 -13.86 -14.93
CA CYS A 128 3.37 -14.91 -15.76
C CYS A 128 1.86 -14.72 -16.00
N GLU A 129 1.15 -14.13 -15.03
CA GLU A 129 -0.28 -13.87 -15.12
C GLU A 129 -0.53 -12.36 -15.02
N ALA A 130 -0.70 -11.70 -16.17
CA ALA A 130 -1.21 -10.33 -16.20
C ALA A 130 -2.68 -10.32 -15.78
N PHE A 131 -2.93 -10.21 -14.46
CA PHE A 131 -4.24 -9.95 -13.85
C PHE A 131 -4.80 -8.56 -14.19
#